data_AF-A0A177HI65-F1
#
_entry.id   AF-A0A177HI65-F1
#
_cell.length_a   1.000
_cell.length_b   1.000
_cell.length_c   1.000
_cell.angle_alpha   90.00
_cell.angle_beta   90.00
_cell.angle_gamma   90.00
#
_symmetry.space_group_name_H-M   'P 1'
#
loop_
_entity.id
_entity.type
_entity.pdbx_description
1 polymer ?
#
loop_
_entity_poly.entity_id
_entity_poly.type
_entity_poly.pdbx_seq_one_letter_code
_entity_poly.pdbx_strand_id
1 'polypeptide(L)' 'MLRLNAAPYPHDPTLVTLIDELARANSEFRRLWDTHDVDVCRNGKRRYRHPMASEIVADHRDDCLALFQWAQASVR' A
#
# COMPACT_ATOMS: atom_id res chain seq x y z
N MET A 1 2.29 -1.64 -3.14
CA MET A 1 1.21 -1.90 -2.16
C MET A 1 1.64 -3.03 -1.22
N LEU A 2 2.17 -2.73 -0.04
CA LEU A 2 2.82 -3.74 0.82
C LEU A 2 1.83 -4.57 1.66
N ARG A 3 0.85 -3.93 2.31
CA ARG A 3 -0.16 -4.63 3.13
C ARG A 3 -1.00 -5.66 2.36
N LEU A 4 -1.42 -5.36 1.13
CA LEU A 4 -2.18 -6.33 0.33
C LEU A 4 -1.35 -7.56 -0.05
N ASN A 5 -0.05 -7.38 -0.33
CA ASN A 5 0.85 -8.50 -0.61
C ASN A 5 1.24 -9.27 0.67
N ALA A 6 1.21 -8.60 1.81
CA ALA A 6 1.49 -9.19 3.12
C ALA A 6 0.31 -10.02 3.66
N ALA A 7 -0.91 -9.65 3.28
CA ALA A 7 -2.12 -10.24 3.82
C ALA A 7 -2.22 -11.78 3.65
N PRO A 8 -1.79 -12.42 2.54
CA PRO A 8 -1.84 -13.90 2.40
C PRO A 8 -0.90 -14.65 3.34
N TYR A 9 0.09 -13.95 3.89
CA TYR A 9 1.14 -14.55 4.71
C TYR A 9 1.32 -13.75 6.01
N PRO A 10 0.26 -13.54 6.81
CA PRO A 10 0.29 -12.59 7.94
C PRO A 10 1.25 -13.02 9.07
N HIS A 11 1.63 -14.29 9.09
CA HIS A 11 2.54 -14.88 10.06
C HIS A 11 3.85 -15.37 9.44
N ASP A 12 4.15 -15.02 8.18
CA ASP A 12 5.44 -15.38 7.60
C ASP A 12 6.55 -14.62 8.35
N PRO A 13 7.47 -15.33 9.04
CA PRO A 13 8.50 -14.70 9.86
C PRO A 13 9.44 -13.81 9.04
N THR A 14 9.62 -14.09 7.76
CA THR A 14 10.43 -13.29 6.84
C THR A 14 9.79 -11.93 6.62
N LEU A 15 8.48 -11.94 6.38
CA LEU A 15 7.70 -10.74 6.13
C LEU A 15 7.55 -9.88 7.40
N VAL A 16 7.31 -10.52 8.55
CA VAL A 16 7.28 -9.86 9.85
C VAL A 16 8.61 -9.16 10.13
N THR A 17 9.73 -9.85 9.93
CA THR A 17 11.07 -9.28 10.13
C THR A 17 11.31 -8.08 9.23
N LEU A 18 10.93 -8.16 7.95
CA LEU A 18 11.07 -7.06 7.01
C LEU A 18 10.25 -5.83 7.42
N ILE A 19 9.00 -6.04 7.84
CA ILE A 19 8.12 -4.96 8.31
C ILE A 19 8.73 -4.29 9.56
N ASP A 20 9.26 -5.09 10.48
CA ASP A 20 9.91 -4.58 11.71
C ASP A 20 11.18 -3.78 11.41
N GLU A 21 11.99 -4.21 10.45
CA GLU A 21 13.16 -3.45 10.00
C GLU A 21 12.77 -2.11 9.38
N LEU A 22 11.78 -2.11 8.47
CA LEU A 22 11.31 -0.89 7.83
C LEU A 22 10.65 0.08 8.82
N ALA A 23 9.86 -0.44 9.77
CA ALA A 23 9.23 0.36 10.82
C ALA A 23 10.24 0.97 11.80
N ARG A 24 11.38 0.30 12.04
CA ARG A 24 12.49 0.85 12.83
C ARG A 24 13.28 1.92 12.06
N ALA A 25 13.51 1.70 10.77
CA ALA A 25 14.30 2.62 9.94
C ALA A 25 13.53 3.87 9.53
N ASN A 26 12.19 3.81 9.45
CA ASN A 26 11.37 4.91 8.98
C ASN A 26 10.10 5.09 9.83
N SER A 27 10.08 6.15 10.66
CA SER A 27 8.95 6.48 11.53
C SER A 27 7.68 6.84 10.77
N GLU A 28 7.79 7.41 9.56
CA GLU A 28 6.64 7.70 8.71
C GLU A 28 6.05 6.39 8.16
N PHE A 29 6.89 5.45 7.73
CA PHE A 29 6.44 4.12 7.34
C PHE A 29 5.69 3.44 8.48
N ARG A 30 6.25 3.46 9.71
CA ARG A 30 5.57 2.92 10.89
C ARG A 30 4.21 3.56 11.11
N ARG A 31 4.13 4.90 11.08
CA ARG A 31 2.87 5.63 11.25
C ARG A 31 1.85 5.19 10.20
N LEU A 32 2.23 5.16 8.93
CA LEU A 32 1.36 4.75 7.83
C LEU A 32 0.94 3.27 7.96
N TRP A 33 1.87 2.41 8.38
CA TRP A 33 1.60 0.99 8.63
C TRP A 33 0.60 0.79 9.78
N ASP A 34 0.76 1.51 10.90
CA ASP A 34 -0.11 1.45 12.08
C ASP A 34 -1.50 2.05 11.83
N THR A 35 -1.64 2.99 10.87
CA THR A 35 -2.94 3.58 10.55
C THR A 35 -3.86 2.58 9.83
N HIS A 36 -3.32 1.45 9.35
CA HIS A 36 -4.06 0.43 8.58
C HIS A 36 -4.78 0.99 7.34
N ASP A 37 -4.40 2.19 6.90
CA ASP A 37 -5.10 2.91 5.85
C ASP A 37 -4.63 2.40 4.49
N VAL A 38 -5.21 1.26 4.10
CA VAL A 38 -5.06 0.72 2.75
C VAL A 38 -6.15 1.35 1.90
N ASP A 39 -5.85 2.54 1.37
CA ASP A 39 -6.74 3.15 0.39
C ASP A 39 -6.79 2.24 -0.84
N VAL A 40 -8.00 1.96 -1.30
CA VAL A 40 -8.23 0.99 -2.37
C VAL A 40 -7.58 1.57 -3.63
N CYS A 41 -6.73 0.80 -4.30
CA CYS A 41 -6.26 1.12 -5.64
C CYS A 41 -7.47 1.35 -6.55
N ARG A 42 -7.90 2.61 -6.67
CA ARG A 42 -8.86 3.04 -7.67
C ARG A 42 -8.09 3.23 -8.95
N ASN A 43 -8.52 2.53 -9.98
CA ASN A 43 -8.29 2.95 -11.36
C ASN A 43 -8.58 4.44 -11.47
N GLY A 44 -7.60 5.21 -11.92
CA GLY A 44 -7.71 6.64 -11.82
C GLY A 44 -6.55 7.39 -12.43
N LYS A 45 -6.86 8.58 -12.91
CA LYS A 45 -5.87 9.55 -13.38
C LYS A 45 -5.42 10.38 -12.18
N ARG A 46 -4.15 10.25 -11.79
CA ARG A 46 -3.52 11.13 -10.80
C ARG A 46 -2.89 12.32 -11.50
N ARG A 47 -3.29 13.52 -11.10
CA ARG A 47 -2.71 14.77 -11.59
C ARG A 47 -1.68 15.26 -10.58
N TYR A 48 -0.44 15.39 -11.03
CA TYR A 48 0.67 15.91 -10.25
C TYR A 48 1.03 17.28 -10.81
N ARG A 49 1.04 18.30 -9.95
CA ARG A 49 1.65 19.58 -10.30
C ARG A 49 3.11 19.54 -9.91
N HIS A 50 3.98 19.28 -10.89
CA HIS A 50 5.42 19.24 -10.65
C HIS A 50 6.00 20.65 -10.84
N PRO A 51 6.75 21.18 -9.86
CA PRO A 51 7.21 22.58 -9.87
C PRO A 51 8.07 22.94 -11.09
N MET A 52 8.71 21.96 -11.74
CA MET A 52 9.55 22.20 -12.93
C MET A 52 8.94 21.71 -14.24
N ALA A 53 7.88 20.89 -14.21
CA ALA A 53 7.36 20.21 -15.40
C ALA A 53 5.87 20.48 -15.68
N SER A 54 5.26 21.45 -14.97
CA SER A 54 3.83 21.77 -15.07
C SER A 54 2.92 20.58 -14.69
N GLU A 55 1.70 20.49 -15.23
CA GLU A 55 0.75 19.42 -14.90
C GLU A 55 1.12 18.10 -15.58
N ILE A 56 1.39 17.08 -14.78
CA ILE A 56 1.61 15.70 -15.23
C ILE A 56 0.35 14.89 -14.89
N VAL A 57 -0.27 14.29 -15.91
CA VAL A 57 -1.40 13.36 -15.71
C VAL A 57 -0.89 11.94 -15.89
N ALA A 58 -0.85 11.17 -14.81
CA ALA A 58 -0.53 9.75 -14.85
C ALA A 58 -1.83 8.94 -14.79
N ASP A 59 -2.07 8.09 -15.78
CA ASP A 59 -3.13 7.10 -15.75
C ASP A 59 -2.62 5.82 -15.09
N HIS A 60 -3.32 5.34 -14.07
CA HIS A 60 -2.97 4.09 -13.42
C HIS A 60 -4.15 3.13 -13.51
N ARG A 61 -3.87 1.98 -14.13
CA ARG A 61 -4.75 0.81 -14.12
C ARG A 61 -4.17 -0.22 -13.16
N ASP A 62 -4.98 -0.54 -12.17
CA ASP A 62 -4.80 -1.56 -11.15
C ASP A 62 -6.02 -2.49 -11.15
N ASP A 63 -5.82 -3.77 -11.42
CA ASP A 63 -6.88 -4.80 -11.30
C ASP A 63 -7.08 -5.22 -9.83
N CYS A 64 -7.43 -4.26 -8.97
CA CYS A 64 -7.44 -4.45 -7.51
C CYS A 64 -8.77 -4.93 -6.92
N LEU A 65 -9.83 -5.08 -7.73
CA LEU A 65 -11.17 -5.46 -7.24
C LEU A 65 -11.18 -6.86 -6.57
N ALA A 66 -10.40 -7.81 -7.12
CA ALA A 66 -10.34 -9.18 -6.60
C ALA A 66 -9.49 -9.30 -5.31
N LEU A 67 -8.41 -8.52 -5.20
CA LEU A 67 -7.52 -8.55 -4.05
C LEU A 67 -8.15 -7.89 -2.81
N PHE A 68 -9.01 -6.89 -3.00
CA PHE A 68 -9.68 -6.18 -1.92
C PHE A 68 -10.70 -7.04 -1.16
N GLN A 69 -11.54 -7.80 -1.87
CA GLN A 69 -12.53 -8.69 -1.25
C GLN A 69 -11.87 -9.76 -0.38
N TRP A 70 -10.70 -10.24 -0.81
CA TRP A 70 -9.92 -11.23 -0.09
C TRP A 70 -9.21 -10.62 1.13
N ALA A 71 -8.56 -9.45 0.98
CA ALA A 71 -7.85 -8.78 2.08
C ALA A 71 -8.78 -8.35 3.23
N GLN A 72 -10.02 -7.95 2.95
CA GLN A 72 -11.01 -7.65 4.01
C GLN A 72 -11.49 -8.92 4.74
N ALA A 73 -11.51 -10.07 4.07
CA ALA A 73 -11.92 -11.34 4.67
C ALA A 73 -10.83 -11.97 5.56
N SER A 74 -9.55 -11.68 5.31
CA SER A 74 -8.39 -12.24 6.03
C SER A 74 -7.93 -11.46 7.27
N VAL A 75 -8.53 -10.29 7.55
CA VAL A 75 -8.24 -9.47 8.75
C VAL A 75 -9.26 -9.73 9.89
N ARG A 76 -10.07 -10.78 9.78
CA ARG A 76 -10.96 -11.25 10.86
C ARG A 76 -10.35 -12.38 11.67
#